data_AF-A0A2V8URK9-F1
#
_entry.id   AF-A0A2V8URK9-F1
#
_cell.length_a   1.000
_cell.length_b   1.000
_cell.length_c   1.000
_cell.angle_alpha   90.00
_cell.angle_beta   90.00
_cell.angle_gamma   90.00
#
_symmetry.space_group_name_H-M   'P 1'
#
loop_
_entity.id
_entity.type
_entity.pdbx_description
1 polymer ?
#
loop_
_entity_poly.entity_id
_entity_poly.type
_entity_poly.pdbx_seq_one_letter_code
_entity_poly.pdbx_strand_id
1 'polypeptide(L)'
;MRASRAASLLLVFALAKSIVLAGHHVPFSWWAPVAYLWQDASVVLVFVALECTLVRRQGIVWVAYTGLALYAAINIPVTRALSTPLTWPMWRAADGPLADSMWHYVTWQNAALFVSVLTVGTVAPFAFRQAPVRPVVAAMLLCTALGPAAAMRVDTLGLERNPWTVLISRALPRVPARASAGDWRARGFDHTHGEDLSRFRGAAAGRNIVLVSLESTAAQYLGLYGVHPGVMPNLSELGRSAIVFDNAYAVYPESIKGLFSILCSTCVSGNGGDHS
;
A
#
# COMPACT_ATOMS: atom_id res chain seq x y z
N MET A 1 12.35 -11.49 -32.27
CA MET A 1 12.24 -11.01 -30.87
C MET A 1 13.11 -11.89 -29.99
N ARG A 2 13.92 -11.32 -29.09
CA ARG A 2 14.70 -12.11 -28.14
C ARG A 2 13.82 -12.35 -26.91
N ALA A 3 13.22 -13.55 -26.81
CA ALA A 3 12.39 -13.97 -25.67
C ALA A 3 13.07 -13.78 -24.31
N SER A 4 14.41 -13.78 -24.33
CA SER A 4 15.24 -13.81 -23.15
C SER A 4 14.95 -12.66 -22.19
N ARG A 5 14.68 -11.44 -22.68
CA ARG A 5 14.43 -10.29 -21.80
C ARG A 5 13.07 -10.35 -21.12
N ALA A 6 12.01 -10.66 -21.85
CA ALA A 6 10.66 -10.76 -21.31
C ALA A 6 10.54 -11.91 -20.30
N ALA A 7 11.10 -13.08 -20.63
CA ALA A 7 11.15 -14.22 -19.70
C ALA A 7 11.98 -13.90 -18.45
N SER A 8 13.11 -13.21 -18.61
CA SER A 8 13.93 -12.78 -17.47
C SER A 8 13.21 -11.78 -16.58
N LEU A 9 12.49 -10.83 -17.17
CA LEU A 9 11.74 -9.84 -16.41
C LEU A 9 10.60 -10.49 -15.62
N LEU A 10 9.89 -11.44 -16.23
CA LEU A 10 8.86 -12.22 -15.54
C LEU A 10 9.45 -13.01 -14.38
N LEU A 11 10.63 -13.64 -14.56
CA LEU A 11 11.32 -14.35 -13.49
C LEU A 11 11.72 -13.41 -12.34
N VAL A 12 12.25 -12.23 -12.66
CA VAL A 12 12.62 -11.21 -11.66
C VAL A 12 11.41 -10.78 -10.86
N PHE A 13 10.27 -10.50 -11.50
CA PHE A 13 9.04 -10.13 -10.80
C PHE A 13 8.48 -11.27 -9.95
N ALA A 14 8.45 -12.50 -10.49
CA ALA A 14 7.98 -13.67 -9.75
C ALA A 14 8.87 -13.94 -8.51
N LEU A 15 10.19 -13.81 -8.64
CA LEU A 15 11.13 -13.98 -7.55
C LEU A 15 10.97 -12.88 -6.49
N ALA A 16 10.94 -11.61 -6.90
CA ALA A 16 10.73 -10.49 -5.98
C ALA A 16 9.42 -10.64 -5.20
N LYS A 17 8.33 -11.02 -5.89
CA LYS A 17 7.03 -11.24 -5.26
C LYS A 17 7.03 -12.44 -4.32
N SER A 18 7.70 -13.54 -4.68
CA SER A 18 7.87 -14.70 -3.79
C SER A 18 8.61 -14.33 -2.50
N ILE A 19 9.67 -13.51 -2.61
CA ILE A 19 10.44 -13.02 -1.45
C ILE A 19 9.57 -12.16 -0.52
N VAL A 20 8.74 -11.27 -1.09
CA VAL A 20 7.83 -10.42 -0.31
C VAL A 20 6.74 -11.26 0.36
N LEU A 21 6.19 -12.25 -0.34
CA LEU A 21 5.15 -13.13 0.17
C LEU A 21 5.65 -14.11 1.23
N ALA A 22 6.92 -14.51 1.20
CA ALA A 22 7.50 -15.45 2.19
C ALA A 22 7.45 -14.95 3.65
N GLY A 23 7.19 -13.66 3.87
CA GLY A 23 6.98 -13.07 5.20
C GLY A 23 5.52 -12.93 5.64
N HIS A 24 4.55 -13.34 4.82
CA HIS A 24 3.12 -13.13 5.05
C HIS A 24 2.36 -14.46 5.03
N HIS A 25 1.26 -14.55 5.78
CA HIS A 25 0.36 -15.71 5.71
C HIS A 25 -0.45 -15.64 4.41
N VAL A 26 -0.02 -16.41 3.41
CA VAL A 26 -0.72 -16.50 2.13
C VAL A 26 -1.71 -17.66 2.15
N PRO A 27 -3.01 -17.44 1.89
CA PRO A 27 -3.96 -18.53 1.76
C PRO A 27 -3.57 -19.41 0.56
N PHE A 28 -3.31 -20.69 0.82
CA PHE A 28 -2.95 -21.64 -0.23
C PHE A 28 -4.18 -21.94 -1.09
N SER A 29 -4.20 -21.41 -2.31
CA SER A 29 -5.26 -21.63 -3.29
C SER A 29 -4.65 -21.84 -4.68
N TRP A 30 -5.25 -22.72 -5.49
CA TRP A 30 -4.87 -22.88 -6.90
C TRP A 30 -4.98 -21.59 -7.72
N TRP A 31 -5.79 -20.63 -7.27
CA TRP A 31 -5.93 -19.31 -7.89
C TRP A 31 -4.88 -18.31 -7.44
N ALA A 32 -4.19 -18.56 -6.32
CA ALA A 32 -3.25 -17.61 -5.73
C ALA A 32 -2.12 -17.19 -6.69
N PRO A 33 -1.43 -18.10 -7.43
CA PRO A 33 -0.36 -17.68 -8.34
C PRO A 33 -0.86 -16.73 -9.43
N VAL A 34 -2.04 -16.97 -9.97
CA VAL A 34 -2.66 -16.11 -11.00
C VAL A 34 -3.09 -14.78 -10.39
N ALA A 35 -3.74 -14.80 -9.23
CA ALA A 35 -4.20 -13.60 -8.51
C ALA A 35 -3.03 -12.69 -8.10
N TYR A 36 -1.87 -13.25 -7.77
CA TYR A 36 -0.69 -12.48 -7.39
C TYR A 36 0.15 -12.01 -8.60
N LEU A 37 0.25 -12.79 -9.69
CA LEU A 37 1.17 -12.49 -10.79
C LEU A 37 0.54 -11.79 -12.01
N TRP A 38 -0.79 -11.69 -12.12
CA TRP A 38 -1.42 -11.14 -13.34
C TRP A 38 -1.04 -9.68 -13.64
N GLN A 39 -0.80 -8.86 -12.62
CA GLN A 39 -0.34 -7.48 -12.81
C GLN A 39 1.10 -7.44 -13.32
N ASP A 40 1.96 -8.33 -12.82
CA ASP A 40 3.35 -8.47 -13.27
C ASP A 40 3.39 -8.93 -14.73
N ALA A 41 2.55 -9.91 -15.08
CA ALA A 41 2.37 -10.37 -16.45
C ALA A 41 1.92 -9.22 -17.37
N SER A 42 0.99 -8.37 -16.92
CA SER A 42 0.54 -7.20 -17.68
C SER A 42 1.68 -6.21 -17.95
N VAL A 43 2.51 -5.91 -16.96
CA VAL A 43 3.68 -5.02 -17.13
C VAL A 43 4.68 -5.63 -18.12
N VAL A 44 4.93 -6.94 -18.04
CA VAL A 44 5.83 -7.63 -18.98
C VAL A 44 5.25 -7.62 -20.40
N LEU A 45 3.93 -7.77 -20.59
CA LEU A 45 3.30 -7.65 -21.91
C LEU A 45 3.44 -6.25 -22.51
N VAL A 46 3.31 -5.20 -21.70
CA VAL A 46 3.58 -3.82 -22.14
C VAL A 46 5.06 -3.66 -22.54
N PHE A 47 5.98 -4.24 -21.77
CA PHE A 47 7.41 -4.25 -22.13
C PHE A 47 7.68 -5.00 -23.44
N VAL A 48 7.00 -6.13 -23.68
CA VAL A 48 7.09 -6.86 -24.95
C VAL A 48 6.60 -5.99 -26.12
N ALA A 49 5.49 -5.27 -25.96
CA ALA A 49 5.00 -4.32 -26.96
C ALA A 49 6.00 -3.18 -27.21
N LEU A 50 6.61 -2.65 -26.15
CA LEU A 50 7.68 -1.64 -26.23
C LEU A 50 8.91 -2.17 -26.99
N GLU A 51 9.33 -3.41 -26.72
CA GLU A 51 10.45 -4.04 -27.42
C GLU A 51 10.15 -4.22 -28.91
N CYS A 52 8.91 -4.58 -29.27
CA CYS A 52 8.45 -4.69 -30.67
C CYS A 52 8.44 -3.35 -31.40
N THR A 53 8.07 -2.26 -30.72
CA THR A 53 8.03 -0.92 -31.34
C THR A 53 9.42 -0.28 -31.43
N LEU A 54 10.30 -0.56 -30.47
CA LEU A 54 11.64 0.04 -30.36
C LEU A 54 12.79 -0.89 -30.80
N VAL A 55 12.55 -1.83 -31.71
CA VAL A 55 13.56 -2.81 -32.19
C VAL A 55 14.85 -2.12 -32.66
N ARG A 56 14.75 -0.93 -33.27
CA ARG A 56 15.90 -0.14 -33.75
C ARG A 56 16.67 0.59 -32.65
N ARG A 57 16.09 0.79 -31.46
CA ARG A 57 16.69 1.54 -30.33
C ARG A 57 16.96 0.63 -29.14
N GLN A 58 17.87 -0.33 -29.33
CA GLN A 58 18.23 -1.33 -28.32
C GLN A 58 18.70 -0.73 -26.98
N GLY A 59 19.31 0.46 -26.99
CA GLY A 59 19.70 1.17 -25.77
C GLY A 59 18.50 1.53 -24.88
N ILE A 60 17.40 2.01 -25.46
CA ILE A 60 16.20 2.38 -24.70
C ILE A 60 15.54 1.14 -24.08
N VAL A 61 15.49 0.03 -24.83
CA VAL A 61 14.94 -1.24 -24.32
C VAL A 61 15.76 -1.75 -23.13
N TRP A 62 17.09 -1.62 -23.17
CA TRP A 62 17.95 -1.96 -22.04
C TRP A 62 17.75 -1.05 -20.84
N VAL A 63 17.65 0.27 -21.05
CA VAL A 63 17.36 1.22 -19.97
C VAL A 63 16.00 0.91 -19.33
N ALA A 64 14.98 0.65 -20.13
CA ALA A 64 13.66 0.26 -19.64
C ALA A 64 13.71 -1.06 -18.85
N TYR A 65 14.40 -2.07 -19.37
CA TYR A 65 14.59 -3.36 -18.69
C TYR A 65 15.28 -3.19 -17.34
N THR A 66 16.43 -2.50 -17.32
CA THR A 66 17.22 -2.26 -16.11
C THR A 66 16.41 -1.44 -15.10
N GLY A 67 15.69 -0.41 -15.55
CA GLY A 67 14.81 0.39 -14.69
C GLY A 67 13.70 -0.44 -14.04
N LEU A 68 13.02 -1.30 -14.82
CA LEU A 68 11.98 -2.19 -14.30
C LEU A 68 12.54 -3.20 -13.27
N ALA A 69 13.68 -3.83 -13.58
CA ALA A 69 14.32 -4.80 -12.69
C ALA A 69 14.84 -4.15 -11.40
N LEU A 70 15.50 -2.99 -11.51
CA LEU A 70 16.01 -2.24 -10.36
C LEU A 70 14.86 -1.78 -9.46
N TYR A 71 13.78 -1.26 -10.04
CA TYR A 71 12.62 -0.85 -9.27
C TYR A 71 11.97 -2.01 -8.53
N ALA A 72 11.83 -3.18 -9.16
CA ALA A 72 11.35 -4.38 -8.47
C ALA A 72 12.26 -4.79 -7.30
N ALA A 73 13.58 -4.75 -7.49
CA ALA A 73 14.54 -5.05 -6.44
C ALA A 73 14.44 -4.07 -5.26
N ILE A 74 14.38 -2.76 -5.53
CA ILE A 74 14.24 -1.71 -4.49
C ILE A 74 12.95 -1.88 -3.68
N ASN A 75 11.87 -2.35 -4.30
CA ASN A 75 10.60 -2.56 -3.60
C ASN A 75 10.67 -3.70 -2.58
N ILE A 76 11.61 -4.65 -2.66
CA ILE A 76 11.73 -5.77 -1.71
C ILE A 76 11.93 -5.28 -0.27
N PRO A 77 13.00 -4.53 0.06
CA PRO A 77 13.19 -4.03 1.42
C PRO A 77 12.07 -3.08 1.85
N VAL A 78 11.60 -2.21 0.95
CA VAL A 78 10.55 -1.22 1.24
C VAL A 78 9.24 -1.92 1.61
N THR A 79 8.80 -2.90 0.83
CA THR A 79 7.57 -3.63 1.09
C THR A 79 7.70 -4.55 2.31
N ARG A 80 8.89 -5.09 2.60
CA ARG A 80 9.08 -5.84 3.87
C ARG A 80 9.07 -4.95 5.10
N ALA A 81 9.55 -3.71 5.01
CA ALA A 81 9.59 -2.79 6.14
C ALA A 81 8.26 -2.05 6.35
N LEU A 82 7.58 -1.68 5.27
CA LEU A 82 6.43 -0.76 5.28
C LEU A 82 5.13 -1.43 4.80
N SER A 83 5.16 -2.73 4.51
CA SER A 83 4.04 -3.53 3.97
C SER A 83 3.34 -2.90 2.76
N THR A 84 4.04 -1.99 2.06
CA THR A 84 3.50 -1.22 0.94
C THR A 84 4.58 -1.04 -0.14
N PRO A 85 4.21 -1.02 -1.43
CA PRO A 85 5.13 -0.67 -2.49
C PRO A 85 5.50 0.82 -2.41
N LEU A 86 6.73 1.14 -2.84
CA LEU A 86 7.25 2.51 -2.85
C LEU A 86 6.37 3.41 -3.70
N THR A 87 5.87 4.51 -3.14
CA THR A 87 5.00 5.44 -3.85
C THR A 87 5.72 6.76 -4.18
N TRP A 88 5.26 7.49 -5.19
CA TRP A 88 5.87 8.77 -5.58
C TRP A 88 6.05 9.78 -4.44
N PRO A 89 5.09 9.95 -3.50
CA PRO A 89 5.30 10.79 -2.32
C PRO A 89 6.43 10.30 -1.41
N MET A 90 6.58 8.98 -1.23
CA MET A 90 7.70 8.42 -0.46
C MET A 90 9.04 8.66 -1.15
N TRP A 91 9.07 8.60 -2.49
CA TRP A 91 10.29 8.89 -3.24
C TRP A 91 10.68 10.37 -3.10
N ARG A 92 9.71 11.29 -3.20
CA ARG A 92 9.95 12.73 -2.95
C ARG A 92 10.31 13.05 -1.50
N ALA A 93 9.81 12.26 -0.55
CA ALA A 93 10.08 12.45 0.87
C ALA A 93 11.34 11.71 1.35
N ALA A 94 11.89 10.82 0.53
CA ALA A 94 13.13 10.09 0.79
C ALA A 94 14.38 10.99 0.75
N ASP A 95 14.31 12.18 0.15
CA ASP A 95 15.41 13.17 0.16
C ASP A 95 15.60 13.88 1.52
N GLY A 96 14.96 13.40 2.61
CA GLY A 96 14.96 14.04 3.92
C GLY A 96 14.93 13.04 5.10
N PRO A 97 14.18 13.31 6.19
CA PRO A 97 14.19 12.52 7.43
C PRO A 97 13.87 11.02 7.25
N LEU A 98 13.17 10.66 6.16
CA LEU A 98 12.84 9.27 5.84
C LEU A 98 14.07 8.46 5.42
N ALA A 99 15.10 9.05 4.80
CA ALA A 99 16.32 8.31 4.46
C ALA A 99 17.06 7.83 5.71
N ASP A 100 17.13 8.68 6.74
CA ASP A 100 17.80 8.37 8.00
C ASP A 100 17.09 7.23 8.74
N SER A 101 15.74 7.26 8.75
CA SER A 101 14.94 6.16 9.28
C SER A 101 15.01 4.89 8.43
N MET A 102 15.09 5.00 7.10
CA MET A 102 15.21 3.85 6.21
C MET A 102 16.56 3.14 6.37
N TRP A 103 17.63 3.85 6.73
CA TRP A 103 18.94 3.25 6.98
C TRP A 103 18.87 2.19 8.10
N HIS A 104 18.02 2.40 9.10
CA HIS A 104 17.80 1.43 10.17
C HIS A 104 17.15 0.12 9.69
N TYR A 105 16.42 0.14 8.58
CA TYR A 105 15.76 -1.03 7.99
C TYR A 105 16.61 -1.74 6.92
N VAL A 106 17.82 -1.25 6.64
CA VAL A 106 18.82 -1.92 5.79
C VAL A 106 19.48 -3.04 6.59
N THR A 107 18.73 -4.11 6.82
CA THR A 107 19.26 -5.33 7.43
C THR A 107 20.09 -6.12 6.43
N TRP A 108 21.08 -6.87 6.91
CA TRP A 108 21.89 -7.77 6.06
C TRP A 108 21.03 -8.76 5.27
N GLN A 109 19.92 -9.20 5.85
CA GLN A 109 18.97 -10.09 5.17
C GLN A 109 18.30 -9.39 3.97
N ASN A 110 17.84 -8.15 4.14
CA ASN A 110 17.23 -7.38 3.05
C ASN A 110 18.25 -7.04 1.96
N ALA A 111 19.49 -6.72 2.34
CA ALA A 111 20.58 -6.49 1.39
C ALA A 111 20.89 -7.75 0.57
N ALA A 112 20.96 -8.93 1.20
CA ALA A 112 21.19 -10.19 0.51
C ALA A 112 20.06 -10.53 -0.49
N LEU A 113 18.80 -10.30 -0.11
CA LEU A 113 17.64 -10.49 -1.00
C LEU A 113 17.61 -9.49 -2.16
N PHE A 114 17.99 -8.24 -1.92
CA PHE A 114 18.14 -7.25 -2.99
C PHE A 114 19.22 -7.66 -4.00
N VAL A 115 20.40 -8.05 -3.51
CA VAL A 115 21.52 -8.48 -4.35
C VAL A 115 21.18 -9.76 -5.12
N SER A 116 20.45 -10.71 -4.53
CA SER A 116 20.06 -11.94 -5.21
C SER A 116 19.14 -11.66 -6.40
N VAL A 117 18.15 -10.76 -6.25
CA VAL A 117 17.25 -10.39 -7.34
C VAL A 117 17.99 -9.63 -8.45
N LEU A 118 18.91 -8.73 -8.11
CA LEU A 118 19.76 -8.08 -9.11
C LEU A 118 20.65 -9.09 -9.85
N THR A 119 21.23 -10.05 -9.14
CA THR A 119 22.06 -11.10 -9.74
C THR A 119 21.24 -11.92 -10.73
N VAL A 120 20.02 -12.32 -10.36
CA VAL A 120 19.10 -13.02 -11.28
C VAL A 120 18.73 -12.14 -12.47
N GLY A 121 18.45 -10.85 -12.27
CA GLY A 121 18.16 -9.91 -13.37
C GLY A 121 19.31 -9.73 -14.35
N THR A 122 20.57 -9.81 -13.90
CA THR A 122 21.74 -9.72 -14.79
C THR A 122 22.03 -11.03 -15.51
N VAL A 123 21.86 -12.19 -14.85
CA VAL A 123 22.23 -13.50 -15.38
C VAL A 123 21.12 -14.13 -16.24
N ALA A 124 19.85 -13.96 -15.85
CA ALA A 124 18.70 -14.58 -16.53
C ALA A 124 18.63 -14.28 -18.05
N PRO A 125 18.94 -13.05 -18.54
CA PRO A 125 18.90 -12.76 -19.97
C PRO A 125 19.88 -13.60 -20.80
N PHE A 126 20.94 -14.11 -20.18
CA PHE A 126 21.91 -15.00 -20.80
C PHE A 126 21.43 -16.46 -20.78
N ALA A 127 20.81 -16.91 -19.69
CA ALA A 127 20.25 -18.25 -19.55
C ALA A 127 19.06 -18.48 -20.49
N PHE A 128 18.16 -17.50 -20.64
CA PHE A 128 16.96 -17.62 -21.48
C PHE A 128 17.18 -17.29 -22.96
N ARG A 129 18.43 -17.27 -23.44
CA ARG A 129 18.75 -16.96 -24.84
C ARG A 129 18.06 -17.88 -25.86
N GLN A 130 17.74 -19.11 -25.47
CA GLN A 130 17.14 -20.13 -26.34
C GLN A 130 15.65 -20.38 -26.08
N ALA A 131 15.02 -19.65 -25.16
CA ALA A 131 13.63 -19.91 -24.78
C ALA A 131 12.64 -19.51 -25.91
N PRO A 132 11.61 -20.33 -26.20
CA PRO A 132 10.60 -19.99 -27.20
C PRO A 132 9.67 -18.88 -26.69
N VAL A 133 9.56 -17.77 -27.44
CA VAL A 133 8.76 -16.58 -27.08
C VAL A 133 7.25 -16.87 -26.99
N ARG A 134 6.74 -17.64 -27.94
CA ARG A 134 5.29 -17.85 -28.15
C ARG A 134 4.57 -18.43 -26.93
N PRO A 135 5.02 -19.55 -26.32
CA PRO A 135 4.34 -20.10 -25.15
C PRO A 135 4.41 -19.16 -23.94
N VAL A 136 5.52 -18.43 -23.78
CA VAL A 136 5.72 -17.49 -22.66
C VAL A 136 4.75 -16.31 -22.76
N VAL A 137 4.60 -15.72 -23.96
CA VAL A 137 3.63 -14.64 -24.20
C VAL A 137 2.19 -15.14 -24.07
N ALA A 138 1.88 -16.34 -24.59
CA ALA A 138 0.55 -16.94 -24.46
C ALA A 138 0.16 -17.19 -22.99
N ALA A 139 1.10 -17.70 -22.18
CA ALA A 139 0.89 -17.90 -20.75
C ALA A 139 0.65 -16.57 -20.02
N MET A 140 1.38 -15.50 -20.37
CA MET A 140 1.17 -14.17 -19.79
C MET A 140 -0.19 -13.58 -20.18
N LEU A 141 -0.60 -13.69 -21.45
CA LEU A 141 -1.91 -13.24 -21.91
C LEU A 141 -3.04 -13.95 -21.17
N LEU A 142 -2.93 -15.27 -21.01
CA LEU A 142 -3.90 -16.06 -20.25
C LEU A 142 -3.93 -15.64 -18.78
N CYS A 143 -2.77 -15.43 -18.15
CA CYS A 143 -2.66 -14.98 -16.76
C CYS A 143 -3.28 -13.59 -16.56
N THR A 144 -3.00 -12.64 -17.45
CA THR A 144 -3.59 -11.29 -17.42
C THR A 144 -5.10 -11.32 -17.61
N ALA A 145 -5.62 -12.15 -18.52
CA ALA A 145 -7.06 -12.26 -18.78
C ALA A 145 -7.81 -12.91 -17.61
N LEU A 146 -7.22 -13.92 -16.96
CA LEU A 146 -7.82 -14.62 -15.81
C LEU A 146 -7.62 -13.86 -14.48
N GLY A 147 -6.69 -12.92 -14.43
CA GLY A 147 -6.30 -12.15 -13.24
C GLY A 147 -7.46 -11.55 -12.45
N PRO A 148 -8.34 -10.74 -13.07
CA PRO A 148 -9.48 -10.13 -12.37
C PRO A 148 -10.43 -11.17 -11.75
N ALA A 149 -10.71 -12.25 -12.47
CA ALA A 149 -11.55 -13.34 -11.97
C ALA A 149 -10.88 -14.11 -10.81
N ALA A 150 -9.56 -14.28 -10.85
CA ALA A 150 -8.79 -14.90 -9.78
C ALA A 150 -8.72 -14.01 -8.52
N ALA A 151 -8.53 -12.70 -8.70
CA ALA A 151 -8.47 -11.72 -7.61
C ALA A 151 -9.81 -11.58 -6.86
N MET A 152 -10.95 -11.80 -7.53
CA MET A 152 -12.25 -11.86 -6.86
C MET A 152 -12.45 -13.13 -6.01
N ARG A 153 -11.67 -14.18 -6.25
CA ARG A 153 -11.80 -15.49 -5.56
C ARG A 153 -10.82 -15.68 -4.43
N VAL A 154 -9.81 -14.83 -4.32
CA VAL A 154 -8.76 -14.91 -3.31
C VAL A 154 -8.65 -13.56 -2.64
N ASP A 155 -8.86 -13.53 -1.33
CA ASP A 155 -8.54 -12.34 -0.55
C ASP A 155 -7.02 -12.16 -0.55
N THR A 156 -6.58 -11.18 -1.34
CA THR A 156 -5.17 -10.90 -1.62
C THR A 156 -4.63 -9.81 -0.71
N LEU A 157 -5.44 -9.25 0.21
CA LEU A 157 -5.06 -8.22 1.17
C LEU A 157 -4.34 -7.00 0.55
N GLY A 158 -4.51 -6.75 -0.76
CA GLY A 158 -3.83 -5.68 -1.48
C GLY A 158 -2.41 -6.01 -1.98
N LEU A 159 -1.89 -7.23 -1.71
CA LEU A 159 -0.57 -7.71 -2.15
C LEU A 159 -0.52 -8.12 -3.63
N GLU A 160 -1.68 -8.21 -4.30
CA GLU A 160 -1.80 -8.37 -5.75
C GLU A 160 -1.31 -7.15 -6.52
N ARG A 161 -1.24 -5.99 -5.86
CA ARG A 161 -0.86 -4.71 -6.47
C ARG A 161 0.63 -4.66 -6.83
N ASN A 162 0.92 -4.56 -8.11
CA ASN A 162 2.26 -4.30 -8.61
C ASN A 162 2.66 -2.84 -8.28
N PRO A 163 3.90 -2.60 -7.82
CA PRO A 163 4.43 -1.26 -7.59
C PRO A 163 4.19 -0.25 -8.74
N TRP A 164 4.16 -0.72 -9.98
CA TRP A 164 3.89 0.09 -11.18
C TRP A 164 2.43 0.47 -11.35
N THR A 165 1.50 -0.44 -11.07
CA THR A 165 0.07 -0.12 -11.15
C THR A 165 -0.32 0.86 -10.04
N VAL A 166 0.33 0.81 -8.88
CA VAL A 166 0.18 1.80 -7.80
C VAL A 166 0.74 3.18 -8.20
N LEU A 167 1.89 3.23 -8.88
CA LEU A 167 2.45 4.48 -9.41
C LEU A 167 1.54 5.12 -10.47
N ILE A 168 1.08 4.33 -11.44
CA ILE A 168 0.27 4.82 -12.56
C ILE A 168 -1.14 5.20 -12.09
N SER A 169 -1.76 4.41 -11.22
CA SER A 169 -3.08 4.73 -10.66
C SER A 169 -3.08 5.99 -9.80
N ARG A 170 -1.95 6.37 -9.20
CA ARG A 170 -1.79 7.65 -8.48
C ARG A 170 -1.47 8.84 -9.40
N ALA A 171 -1.10 8.61 -10.66
CA ALA A 171 -0.92 9.67 -11.65
C ALA A 171 -2.25 10.06 -12.34
N LEU A 172 -3.27 9.21 -12.24
CA LEU A 172 -4.63 9.55 -12.67
C LEU A 172 -5.26 10.53 -11.67
N PRO A 173 -6.01 11.55 -12.14
CA PRO A 173 -6.73 12.47 -11.27
C PRO A 173 -7.61 11.67 -10.32
N ARG A 174 -7.37 11.80 -9.01
CA ARG A 174 -8.31 11.28 -8.02
C ARG A 174 -9.65 11.89 -8.32
N VAL A 175 -10.67 11.04 -8.51
CA VAL A 175 -12.06 11.48 -8.51
C VAL A 175 -12.22 12.30 -7.23
N PRO A 176 -12.50 13.61 -7.31
CA PRO A 176 -12.68 14.42 -6.12
C PRO A 176 -13.78 13.74 -5.30
N ALA A 177 -13.54 13.57 -4.00
CA ALA A 177 -14.59 13.19 -3.09
C ALA A 177 -15.67 14.26 -3.22
N ARG A 178 -16.73 13.96 -3.98
CA ARG A 178 -17.94 14.75 -3.95
C ARG A 178 -18.45 14.61 -2.53
N ALA A 179 -18.50 15.70 -1.79
CA ALA A 179 -19.29 15.76 -0.58
C ALA A 179 -20.67 15.20 -0.96
N SER A 180 -21.05 14.08 -0.35
CA SER A 180 -22.42 13.61 -0.47
C SER A 180 -23.30 14.77 -0.02
N ALA A 181 -24.15 15.26 -0.91
CA ALA A 181 -25.14 16.28 -0.58
C ALA A 181 -26.22 15.73 0.39
N GLY A 182 -26.16 14.44 0.73
CA GLY A 182 -27.02 13.85 1.75
C GLY A 182 -26.52 14.18 3.15
N ASP A 183 -27.41 14.72 3.97
CA ASP A 183 -27.19 14.94 5.40
C ASP A 183 -26.88 13.60 6.07
N TRP A 184 -25.61 13.34 6.37
CA TRP A 184 -25.16 12.11 7.03
C TRP A 184 -25.76 11.98 8.44
N ARG A 185 -26.28 13.07 9.03
CA ARG A 185 -27.05 13.06 10.27
C ARG A 185 -28.36 12.26 10.16
N ALA A 186 -28.88 12.08 8.95
CA ALA A 186 -30.12 11.35 8.68
C ALA A 186 -29.92 9.83 8.56
N ARG A 187 -28.67 9.34 8.47
CA ARG A 187 -28.40 7.91 8.32
C ARG A 187 -28.21 7.22 9.67
N GLY A 188 -29.33 6.77 10.24
CA GLY A 188 -29.41 5.49 10.96
C GLY A 188 -28.72 5.34 12.31
N PHE A 189 -28.19 6.40 12.91
CA PHE A 189 -28.00 6.39 14.37
C PHE A 189 -29.33 6.81 15.00
N ASP A 190 -29.92 5.92 15.77
CA ASP A 190 -31.03 6.25 16.66
C ASP A 190 -30.50 7.30 17.64
N HIS A 191 -30.75 8.58 17.34
CA HIS A 191 -30.49 9.69 18.24
C HIS A 191 -31.46 9.53 19.40
N THR A 192 -31.17 8.58 20.30
CA THR A 192 -31.70 8.59 21.66
C THR A 192 -31.57 10.02 22.15
N HIS A 193 -32.72 10.64 22.45
CA HIS A 193 -32.87 12.06 22.80
C HIS A 193 -31.59 12.58 23.47
N GLY A 194 -30.77 13.29 22.68
CA GLY A 194 -29.46 13.75 23.13
C GLY A 194 -29.65 14.54 24.41
N GLU A 195 -28.94 14.14 25.47
CA GLU A 195 -28.92 14.86 26.74
C GLU A 195 -28.71 16.36 26.46
N ASP A 196 -29.54 17.23 27.02
CA ASP A 196 -29.42 18.66 26.75
C ASP A 196 -28.10 19.20 27.33
N LEU A 197 -27.12 19.40 26.45
CA LEU A 197 -25.80 19.95 26.78
C LEU A 197 -25.79 21.48 26.82
N SER A 198 -26.94 22.15 26.71
CA SER A 198 -27.04 23.63 26.76
C SER A 198 -26.38 24.24 27.99
N ARG A 199 -26.38 23.51 29.12
CA ARG A 199 -25.69 23.88 30.37
C ARG A 199 -24.18 24.13 30.23
N PHE A 200 -23.54 23.56 29.21
CA PHE A 200 -22.10 23.72 28.96
C PHE A 200 -21.78 24.82 27.95
N ARG A 201 -22.80 25.50 27.40
CA ARG A 201 -22.60 26.57 26.41
C ARG A 201 -21.76 27.70 27.02
N GLY A 202 -20.63 28.01 26.39
CA GLY A 202 -19.74 29.08 26.83
C GLY A 202 -18.86 28.74 28.05
N ALA A 203 -18.89 27.51 28.56
CA ALA A 203 -18.09 27.10 29.72
C ALA A 203 -16.57 27.29 29.53
N ALA A 204 -16.10 27.29 28.28
CA ALA A 204 -14.71 27.52 27.90
C ALA A 204 -14.43 28.94 27.35
N ALA A 205 -15.36 29.89 27.46
CA ALA A 205 -15.16 31.25 26.96
C ALA A 205 -13.93 31.92 27.62
N GLY A 206 -13.07 32.53 26.81
CA GLY A 206 -11.84 33.21 27.28
C GLY A 206 -10.72 32.26 27.71
N ARG A 207 -10.84 30.94 27.48
CA ARG A 207 -9.79 29.95 27.78
C ARG A 207 -9.05 29.52 26.53
N ASN A 208 -7.79 29.11 26.71
CA ASN A 208 -7.00 28.50 25.65
C ASN A 208 -7.41 27.03 25.46
N ILE A 209 -7.54 26.62 24.20
CA ILE A 209 -7.82 25.22 23.84
C ILE A 209 -6.54 24.66 23.22
N VAL A 210 -6.03 23.57 23.80
CA VAL A 210 -4.91 22.81 23.25
C VAL A 210 -5.43 21.45 22.80
N LEU A 211 -5.32 21.17 21.50
CA LEU A 211 -5.66 19.89 20.91
C LEU A 211 -4.37 19.10 20.63
N VAL A 212 -4.22 17.96 21.31
CA VAL A 212 -3.09 17.03 21.09
C VAL A 212 -3.64 15.79 20.38
N SER A 213 -3.17 15.54 19.16
CA SER A 213 -3.54 14.35 18.39
C SER A 213 -2.37 13.36 18.40
N LEU A 214 -2.64 12.13 18.83
CA LEU A 214 -1.65 11.05 18.82
C LEU A 214 -1.79 10.25 17.52
N GLU A 215 -0.76 10.25 16.69
CA GLU A 215 -0.76 9.55 15.42
C GLU A 215 -0.52 8.04 15.62
N SER A 216 -1.27 7.20 14.89
CA SER A 216 -1.14 5.73 14.88
C SER A 216 -1.17 5.06 16.26
N THR A 217 -1.82 5.68 17.23
CA THR A 217 -1.89 5.18 18.61
C THR A 217 -3.25 4.55 18.88
N ALA A 218 -3.29 3.22 18.97
CA ALA A 218 -4.50 2.52 19.40
C ALA A 218 -4.68 2.60 20.93
N ALA A 219 -5.93 2.67 21.39
CA ALA A 219 -6.28 2.72 22.83
C ALA A 219 -5.65 1.57 23.63
N GLN A 220 -5.56 0.39 23.02
CA GLN A 220 -4.94 -0.81 23.59
C GLN A 220 -3.44 -0.68 23.89
N TYR A 221 -2.78 0.44 23.58
CA TYR A 221 -1.37 0.69 23.93
C TYR A 221 -1.23 1.71 25.07
N LEU A 222 -2.34 2.29 25.53
CA LEU A 222 -2.34 3.28 26.59
C LEU A 222 -2.54 2.58 27.95
N GLY A 223 -1.73 2.96 28.94
CA GLY A 223 -1.87 2.45 30.30
C GLY A 223 -3.24 2.73 30.93
N LEU A 224 -3.92 3.80 30.47
CA LEU A 224 -5.30 4.15 30.85
C LEU A 224 -6.32 3.06 30.52
N TYR A 225 -6.05 2.24 29.49
CA TYR A 225 -6.93 1.16 29.06
C TYR A 225 -6.38 -0.23 29.42
N GLY A 226 -5.46 -0.32 30.40
CA GLY A 226 -5.06 -1.58 31.03
C GLY A 226 -3.72 -2.18 30.59
N VAL A 227 -2.89 -1.45 29.81
CA VAL A 227 -1.55 -1.95 29.44
C VAL A 227 -0.50 -1.72 30.52
N HIS A 228 0.21 -2.79 30.87
CA HIS A 228 1.39 -2.75 31.73
C HIS A 228 2.56 -3.54 31.13
N PRO A 229 3.79 -2.98 31.12
CA PRO A 229 4.15 -1.63 31.55
C PRO A 229 3.66 -0.56 30.55
N GLY A 230 3.15 0.56 31.07
CA GLY A 230 2.65 1.66 30.24
C GLY A 230 3.80 2.45 29.61
N VAL A 231 3.75 2.66 28.29
CA VAL A 231 4.79 3.40 27.53
C VAL A 231 4.61 4.93 27.57
N MET A 232 3.54 5.44 28.19
CA MET A 232 3.18 6.87 28.22
C MET A 232 2.78 7.34 29.63
N PRO A 233 3.74 7.55 30.56
CA PRO A 233 3.45 7.89 31.95
C PRO A 233 2.77 9.26 32.12
N ASN A 234 3.20 10.28 31.37
CA ASN A 234 2.61 11.63 31.47
C ASN A 234 1.15 11.67 31.00
N LEU A 235 0.82 10.91 29.95
CA LEU A 235 -0.56 10.79 29.47
C LEU A 235 -1.44 10.02 30.47
N SER A 236 -0.86 9.01 31.11
CA SER A 236 -1.54 8.25 32.17
C SER A 236 -1.84 9.13 33.39
N GLU A 237 -0.91 10.02 33.76
CA GLU A 237 -1.13 10.99 34.83
C GLU A 237 -2.19 12.02 34.45
N LEU A 238 -2.16 12.54 33.21
CA LEU A 238 -3.19 13.45 32.72
C LEU A 238 -4.60 12.84 32.80
N GLY A 239 -4.73 11.56 32.44
CA GLY A 239 -6.00 10.84 32.48
C GLY A 239 -6.62 10.72 33.87
N ARG A 240 -5.82 10.76 34.96
CA ARG A 240 -6.34 10.72 36.34
C ARG A 240 -7.11 11.99 36.74
N SER A 241 -6.77 13.11 36.11
CA SER A 241 -7.40 14.42 36.35
C SER A 241 -8.31 14.88 35.21
N ALA A 242 -8.57 14.01 34.22
CA ALA A 242 -9.33 14.34 33.02
C ALA A 242 -10.63 13.54 32.93
N ILE A 243 -11.52 14.00 32.06
CA ILE A 243 -12.67 13.21 31.63
C ILE A 243 -12.18 12.27 30.52
N VAL A 244 -12.27 10.98 30.76
CA VAL A 244 -11.86 9.92 29.82
C VAL A 244 -13.10 9.33 29.16
N PHE A 245 -13.05 9.18 27.84
CA PHE A 245 -14.11 8.51 27.08
C PHE A 245 -13.63 7.09 26.75
N ASP A 246 -14.28 6.07 27.31
CA ASP A 246 -13.92 4.66 27.04
C ASP A 246 -14.37 4.20 25.64
N ASN A 247 -15.41 4.84 25.12
CA ASN A 247 -16.05 4.48 23.85
C ASN A 247 -15.93 5.61 22.83
N ALA A 248 -14.69 6.01 22.53
CA ALA A 248 -14.38 6.99 21.49
C ALA A 248 -13.82 6.29 20.26
N TYR A 249 -14.50 6.44 19.11
CA TYR A 249 -14.17 5.74 17.87
C TYR A 249 -13.70 6.71 16.79
N ALA A 250 -12.63 6.35 16.09
CA ALA A 250 -12.21 7.08 14.90
C ALA A 250 -13.17 6.78 13.74
N VAL A 251 -13.67 7.83 13.07
CA VAL A 251 -14.53 7.69 11.88
C VAL A 251 -13.76 7.04 10.73
N TYR A 252 -12.45 7.29 10.63
CA TYR A 252 -11.54 6.66 9.68
C TYR A 252 -10.24 6.25 10.37
N PRO A 253 -9.68 5.07 10.05
CA PRO A 253 -8.39 4.62 10.60
C PRO A 253 -7.17 5.34 9.99
N GLU A 254 -7.36 6.15 8.95
CA GLU A 254 -6.29 6.94 8.31
C GLU A 254 -6.16 8.34 8.95
N SER A 255 -4.94 8.72 9.35
CA SER A 255 -4.64 9.97 10.08
C SER A 255 -5.23 11.23 9.43
N ILE A 256 -5.05 11.39 8.11
CA ILE A 256 -5.48 12.60 7.38
C ILE A 256 -7.01 12.71 7.34
N LYS A 257 -7.71 11.59 7.08
CA LYS A 257 -9.18 11.56 7.02
C LYS A 257 -9.79 11.73 8.41
N GLY A 258 -9.17 11.13 9.43
CA GLY A 258 -9.56 11.29 10.83
C GLY A 258 -9.45 12.74 11.30
N LEU A 259 -8.32 13.40 11.05
CA LEU A 259 -8.12 14.80 11.45
C LEU A 259 -9.07 15.75 10.72
N PHE A 260 -9.29 15.55 9.42
CA PHE A 260 -10.30 16.33 8.67
C PHE A 260 -11.69 16.17 9.28
N SER A 261 -12.05 14.95 9.70
CA SER A 261 -13.33 14.69 10.32
C SER A 261 -13.51 15.41 11.66
N ILE A 262 -12.46 15.46 12.48
CA ILE A 262 -12.44 16.17 13.76
C ILE A 262 -12.58 17.68 13.56
N LEU A 263 -11.83 18.26 12.63
CA LEU A 263 -11.79 19.72 12.43
C LEU A 263 -13.03 20.27 11.73
N CYS A 264 -13.60 19.51 10.80
CA CYS A 264 -14.72 19.96 9.97
C CYS A 264 -16.06 19.36 10.38
N SER A 265 -16.09 18.50 11.40
CA SER A 265 -17.29 17.78 11.85
C SER A 265 -18.01 17.10 10.68
N THR A 266 -17.26 16.48 9.77
CA THR A 266 -17.77 15.87 8.53
C THR A 266 -17.08 14.53 8.28
N CYS A 267 -17.76 13.57 7.67
CA CYS A 267 -17.16 12.29 7.29
C CYS A 267 -16.73 12.31 5.82
N VAL A 268 -15.58 11.71 5.50
CA VAL A 268 -15.13 11.54 4.12
C VAL A 268 -15.82 10.32 3.51
N SER A 269 -16.99 10.47 2.89
CA SER A 269 -17.74 9.35 2.29
C SER A 269 -16.84 8.50 1.37
N GLY A 270 -16.60 7.25 1.75
CA GLY A 270 -15.98 6.26 0.89
C GLY A 270 -17.02 5.78 -0.12
N ASN A 271 -16.79 6.01 -1.41
CA ASN A 271 -17.48 5.23 -2.43
C ASN A 271 -16.91 3.81 -2.41
N GLY A 272 -17.44 2.97 -1.53
CA GLY A 272 -17.43 1.51 -1.67
C GLY A 272 -18.88 1.10 -1.93
N GLY A 273 -19.12 0.42 -3.05
CA GLY A 273 -20.46 0.07 -3.50
C GLY A 273 -21.21 -0.80 -2.49
N ASP A 274 -22.46 -0.40 -2.24
CA ASP A 274 -23.50 -1.31 -1.76
C ASP A 274 -23.67 -2.41 -2.81
N HIS A 275 -23.18 -3.61 -2.51
CA HIS A 275 -23.67 -4.84 -3.12
C HIS A 275 -24.68 -5.45 -2.17
N SER A 276 -25.93 -5.03 -2.35
CA SER A 276 -27.12 -5.84 -2.07
C SER A 276 -27.30 -6.87 -3.18
#